data_AF-A0A4Q6DMC3-F1
#
_entry.id   AF-A0A4Q6DMC3-F1
#
_cell.length_a   1.000
_cell.length_b   1.000
_cell.length_c   1.000
_cell.angle_alpha   90.00
_cell.angle_beta   90.00
_cell.angle_gamma   90.00
#
_symmetry.space_group_name_H-M   'P 1'
#
loop_
_entity.id
_entity.type
_entity.pdbx_description
1 polymer ?
#
loop_
_entity_poly.entity_id
_entity_poly.type
_entity_poly.pdbx_seq_one_letter_code
_entity_poly.pdbx_strand_id
1 'polypeptide(L)' 'DGTSFPPSATLCHKCNTKALVIMDGCATCLNCGYSKCG' A
#
# COMPACT_ATOMS: atom_id res chain seq x y z
N ASP A 1 -17.28 -6.06 -2.49
CA ASP A 1 -16.77 -6.73 -1.30
C ASP A 1 -15.42 -6.10 -0.97
N GLY A 2 -15.21 -5.69 0.27
CA GLY A 2 -14.31 -4.60 0.66
C GLY A 2 -12.88 -4.71 0.13
N THR A 3 -12.33 -3.61 -0.37
CA THR A 3 -10.88 -3.41 -0.44
C THR A 3 -10.34 -3.27 0.98
N SER A 4 -10.48 -4.33 1.77
CA SER A 4 -9.89 -4.48 3.09
C SER A 4 -8.41 -4.74 2.85
N PHE A 5 -7.67 -3.65 2.66
CA PHE A 5 -6.22 -3.69 2.62
C PHE A 5 -5.73 -4.48 3.84
N PRO A 6 -4.68 -5.32 3.70
CA PRO A 6 -4.24 -6.15 4.81
C PRO A 6 -3.90 -5.26 6.01
N PRO A 7 -3.98 -5.76 7.25
CA PRO A 7 -3.64 -4.97 8.43
C PRO A 7 -2.18 -4.48 8.43
N SER A 8 -1.30 -5.19 7.69
CA SER A 8 0.08 -4.78 7.40
C SER A 8 0.18 -3.64 6.39
N ALA A 9 -0.93 -3.17 5.82
CA ALA A 9 -0.95 -1.99 4.96
C ALA A 9 -0.78 -0.72 5.80
N THR A 10 0.15 0.12 5.36
CA THR A 10 0.45 1.43 5.93
C THR A 10 -0.24 2.53 5.12
N LEU A 11 -0.25 3.74 5.67
CA LEU A 11 -0.73 4.92 4.97
C LEU A 11 0.16 5.23 3.75
N CYS A 12 -0.43 5.28 2.57
CA CYS A 12 0.26 5.78 1.39
C CYS A 12 0.38 7.30 1.48
N HIS A 13 1.61 7.81 1.44
CA HIS A 13 1.86 9.25 1.45
C HIS A 13 1.48 9.97 0.15
N LYS A 14 1.13 9.23 -0.91
CA LYS A 14 0.72 9.80 -2.21
C LYS A 14 -0.77 10.15 -2.25
N CYS A 15 -1.61 9.21 -1.83
CA CYS A 15 -3.07 9.32 -1.89
C CYS A 15 -3.73 9.33 -0.50
N ASN A 16 -2.94 9.41 0.57
CA ASN A 16 -3.39 9.42 1.98
C ASN A 16 -4.36 8.27 2.32
N THR A 17 -4.19 7.11 1.68
CA THR A 17 -5.04 5.93 1.88
C THR A 17 -4.23 4.80 2.50
N LYS A 18 -4.80 4.09 3.47
CA LYS A 18 -4.15 2.98 4.18
C LYS A 18 -4.14 1.70 3.34
N ALA A 19 -3.40 1.75 2.24
CA ALA A 19 -3.37 0.76 1.17
C ALA A 19 -1.95 0.41 0.70
N LEU A 20 -0.93 0.93 1.38
CA LEU A 20 0.47 0.69 1.04
C LEU A 20 0.94 -0.58 1.74
N VAL A 21 1.18 -1.65 0.98
CA VAL A 21 1.69 -2.92 1.52
C VAL A 21 3.17 -3.04 1.23
N ILE A 22 3.92 -3.69 2.14
CA ILE A 22 5.30 -4.08 1.85
C ILE A 22 5.30 -5.57 1.54
N MET A 23 5.63 -5.92 0.30
CA MET A 23 5.81 -7.29 -0.16
C MET A 23 7.20 -7.41 -0.75
N ASP A 24 7.98 -8.40 -0.29
CA ASP A 24 9.33 -8.66 -0.78
C ASP A 24 10.30 -7.46 -0.64
N GLY A 25 10.06 -6.59 0.37
CA GLY A 25 10.84 -5.37 0.59
C GLY A 25 10.43 -4.17 -0.27
N CYS A 26 9.48 -4.33 -1.19
CA CYS A 26 8.91 -3.24 -1.98
C CYS A 26 7.61 -2.72 -1.38
N ALA A 27 7.51 -1.41 -1.19
CA ALA A 27 6.30 -0.73 -0.75
C ALA A 27 5.39 -0.43 -1.94
N THR A 28 4.26 -1.13 -2.06
CA THR A 28 3.29 -1.00 -3.16
C THR A 28 1.94 -0.55 -2.63
N CYS A 29 1.40 0.54 -3.16
CA CYS A 29 0.06 1.03 -2.85
C CYS A 29 -0.97 0.38 -3.77
N LEU A 30 -1.85 -0.41 -3.19
CA LEU A 30 -2.95 -1.07 -3.88
C LEU A 30 -4.09 -0.10 -4.24
N ASN A 31 -4.09 1.12 -3.71
CA ASN A 31 -5.10 2.14 -4.03
C ASN A 31 -4.73 3.01 -5.24
N CYS A 32 -3.48 3.44 -5.35
CA CYS A 32 -3.03 4.34 -6.42
C CYS A 32 -1.91 3.77 -7.31
N GLY A 33 -1.46 2.54 -7.06
CA GLY A 33 -0.38 1.89 -7.82
C GLY A 33 1.03 2.38 -7.48
N TYR A 34 1.21 3.19 -6.43
CA TYR A 34 2.52 3.69 -6.04
C TYR A 34 3.43 2.56 -5.54
N SER A 35 4.46 2.20 -6.29
CA SER A 35 5.47 1.21 -5.88
C SER A 35 6.82 1.86 -5.60
N LYS A 36 7.48 1.44 -4.53
CA LYS A 36 8.85 1.83 -4.17
C LYS A 36 9.59 0.59 -3.68
N CYS A 37 10.43 0.04 -4.55
CA CYS A 37 11.42 -0.98 -4.18
C CYS A 37 12.69 -0.27 -3.67
N GLY A 38 13.22 -0.73 -2.54
CA GLY A 38 14.49 -0.27 -1.98
C GLY A 38 15.68 -0.69 -2.82
#